data_AF-A0A285VV59-F1
#
_entry.id   AF-A0A285VV59-F1
#
_cell.length_a   1.000
_cell.length_b   1.000
_cell.length_c   1.000
_cell.angle_alpha   90.00
_cell.angle_beta   90.00
_cell.angle_gamma   90.00
#
_symmetry.space_group_name_H-M   'P 1'
#
loop_
_entity.id
_entity.type
_entity.pdbx_description
1 polymer ?
#
loop_
_entity_poly.entity_id
_entity_poly.type
_entity_poly.pdbx_seq_one_letter_code
_entity_poly.pdbx_strand_id
1 'polypeptide(L)'
;MGDVAPEEAAATPLLGRERELAELAERVGLGEDPRSALVVLGGDAGVGKTRLLGELGARARDAGWRVLVGHCLDFGDSALPLLPFTEVVGRLDAEARESWWSRSCGTTPRSHGCSLPAGC
;
A
#
# COMPACT_ATOMS: atom_id res chain seq x y z
N MET A 1 -6.26 17.01 -7.79
CA MET A 1 -6.30 16.43 -6.43
C MET A 1 -5.05 15.59 -6.32
N GLY A 2 -4.05 16.12 -5.62
CA GLY A 2 -2.65 15.69 -5.74
C GLY A 2 -2.42 14.28 -5.23
N ASP A 3 -1.46 13.62 -5.87
CA ASP A 3 -0.77 12.45 -5.36
C ASP A 3 -0.31 12.75 -3.92
N VAL A 4 -0.94 12.13 -2.93
CA VAL A 4 -0.32 12.03 -1.60
C VAL A 4 0.57 10.80 -1.69
N ALA A 5 1.74 11.00 -2.30
CA ALA A 5 2.88 10.14 -2.06
C ALA A 5 3.04 10.05 -0.53
N PRO A 6 3.28 8.86 0.03
CA PRO A 6 3.63 8.79 1.45
C PRO A 6 4.86 9.67 1.60
N GLU A 7 4.73 10.75 2.36
CA GLU A 7 5.86 11.55 2.80
C GLU A 7 6.86 10.54 3.37
N GLU A 8 8.02 10.41 2.71
CA GLU A 8 9.11 9.55 3.15
C GLU A 8 9.45 9.95 4.57
N ALA A 9 8.82 9.27 5.54
CA ALA A 9 9.11 9.37 6.95
C ALA A 9 10.43 8.65 7.24
N ALA A 10 11.49 9.01 6.51
CA ALA A 10 12.83 8.52 6.69
C ALA A 10 13.67 9.64 7.32
N ALA A 11 13.75 9.65 8.64
CA ALA A 11 14.91 10.20 9.36
C ALA A 11 14.94 9.83 10.85
N THR A 12 13.78 9.58 11.48
CA THR A 12 13.77 9.29 12.92
C THR A 12 13.63 7.79 13.17
N PRO A 13 14.53 7.15 13.94
CA PRO A 13 14.38 5.75 14.33
C PRO A 13 13.12 5.55 15.15
N LEU A 14 12.40 4.45 14.91
CA LEU A 14 11.31 4.00 15.77
C LEU A 14 11.94 3.55 17.10
N LEU A 15 11.59 4.18 18.22
CA LEU A 15 12.17 3.88 19.53
C LEU A 15 11.12 3.26 20.45
N GLY A 16 11.49 2.20 21.15
CA GLY A 16 10.69 1.60 22.23
C GLY A 16 9.42 0.88 21.76
N ARG A 17 9.37 0.54 20.48
CA ARG A 17 8.24 -0.15 19.81
C ARG A 17 8.67 -1.40 19.06
N GLU A 18 9.90 -1.84 19.29
CA GLU A 18 10.51 -2.98 18.61
C GLU A 18 9.74 -4.27 18.93
N ARG A 19 9.24 -4.39 20.16
CA ARG A 19 8.44 -5.55 20.60
C ARG A 19 7.09 -5.60 19.88
N GLU A 20 6.35 -4.50 19.85
CA GLU A 20 5.06 -4.43 19.16
C GLU A 20 5.20 -4.67 17.67
N LEU A 21 6.27 -4.15 17.06
CA LEU A 21 6.54 -4.37 15.65
C LEU A 21 6.89 -5.83 15.34
N ALA A 22 7.71 -6.47 16.19
CA ALA A 22 8.00 -7.89 16.07
C ALA A 22 6.73 -8.75 16.22
N GLU A 23 5.89 -8.43 17.21
CA GLU A 23 4.62 -9.12 17.43
C GLU A 23 3.68 -8.98 16.22
N LEU A 24 3.61 -7.79 15.61
CA LEU A 24 2.81 -7.59 14.41
C LEU A 24 3.37 -8.34 13.20
N ALA A 25 4.69 -8.29 12.99
CA ALA A 25 5.36 -9.01 11.91
C ALA A 25 5.12 -10.52 12.00
N GLU A 26 5.21 -11.09 13.21
CA GLU A 26 4.92 -12.51 13.46
C GLU A 26 3.45 -12.83 13.14
N ARG A 27 2.51 -12.03 13.66
CA ARG A 27 1.06 -12.26 13.46
C ARG A 27 0.64 -12.23 12.00
N VAL A 28 1.26 -11.36 11.18
CA VAL A 28 0.99 -11.29 9.74
C VAL A 28 1.79 -12.31 8.92
N GLY A 29 2.69 -13.08 9.55
CA GLY A 29 3.52 -14.08 8.88
C GLY A 29 4.63 -13.48 8.02
N LEU A 30 5.14 -12.30 8.37
CA LEU A 30 6.26 -11.69 7.67
C LEU A 30 7.54 -12.48 7.92
N GLY A 31 7.99 -13.27 6.92
CA GLY A 31 9.22 -14.06 6.98
C GLY A 31 9.04 -15.48 6.43
N GLU A 32 8.63 -16.40 7.30
CA GLU A 32 8.82 -17.85 7.05
C GLU A 32 7.54 -18.61 6.65
N ASP A 33 6.37 -18.11 7.03
CA ASP A 33 5.07 -18.76 6.76
C ASP A 33 4.00 -17.68 6.56
N PRO A 34 3.77 -17.20 5.32
CA PRO A 34 2.78 -16.16 5.06
C PRO A 34 1.38 -16.66 5.40
N ARG A 35 0.72 -15.97 6.33
CA ARG A 35 -0.63 -16.30 6.80
C ARG A 35 -1.62 -15.20 6.42
N SER A 36 -2.84 -15.59 6.09
CA SER A 36 -3.95 -14.63 6.04
C SER A 36 -4.33 -14.23 7.46
N ALA A 37 -4.02 -13.00 7.84
CA ALA A 37 -4.32 -12.46 9.16
C ALA A 37 -5.04 -11.11 9.06
N LEU A 38 -5.95 -10.86 10.01
CA LEU A 38 -6.54 -9.55 10.25
C LEU A 38 -6.12 -9.10 11.64
N VAL A 39 -5.47 -7.94 11.73
CA VAL A 39 -5.02 -7.36 12.99
C VAL A 39 -5.63 -5.97 13.15
N VAL A 40 -6.19 -5.70 14.32
CA VAL A 40 -6.73 -4.38 14.68
C VAL A 40 -5.81 -3.73 15.68
N LEU A 41 -5.28 -2.54 15.34
CA LEU A 41 -4.44 -1.75 16.24
C LEU A 41 -5.29 -0.75 17.03
N GLY A 42 -5.55 -1.08 18.29
CA GLY A 42 -6.10 -0.15 19.28
C GLY A 42 -5.01 0.70 19.95
N GLY A 43 -5.40 1.86 20.48
CA GLY A 43 -4.52 2.70 21.30
C GLY A 43 -4.90 4.17 21.23
N ASP A 44 -4.32 4.97 22.11
CA ASP A 44 -4.66 6.39 22.23
C ASP A 44 -4.30 7.22 20.98
N ALA A 45 -4.99 8.35 20.82
CA ALA A 45 -4.65 9.32 19.79
C ALA A 45 -3.19 9.78 19.97
N GLY A 46 -2.45 9.87 18.87
CA GLY A 46 -1.05 10.30 18.89
C GLY A 46 -0.04 9.25 19.39
N VAL A 47 -0.45 8.06 19.84
CA VAL A 47 0.46 7.02 20.38
C VAL A 47 1.44 6.41 19.34
N GLY A 48 1.32 6.80 18.06
CA GLY A 48 2.22 6.36 16.99
C GLY A 48 1.75 5.16 16.18
N LYS A 49 0.45 4.83 16.16
CA LYS A 49 -0.11 3.70 15.37
C LYS A 49 0.26 3.78 13.88
N THR A 50 0.08 4.94 13.25
CA THR A 50 0.43 5.16 11.84
C THR A 50 1.92 4.96 11.59
N ARG A 51 2.78 5.40 12.52
CA ARG A 51 4.23 5.21 12.41
C ARG A 51 4.62 3.74 12.53
N LEU A 52 4.00 3.00 13.45
CA LEU A 52 4.20 1.56 13.62
C LEU A 52 3.78 0.78 12.36
N LEU A 53 2.64 1.12 11.76
CA LEU A 53 2.18 0.54 10.49
C LEU A 53 3.09 0.92 9.31
N GLY A 54 3.60 2.15 9.28
CA GLY A 54 4.57 2.61 8.29
C GLY A 54 5.86 1.78 8.32
N GLU A 55 6.39 1.55 9.52
CA GLU A 55 7.60 0.73 9.73
C GLU A 55 7.37 -0.74 9.35
N LEU A 56 6.23 -1.33 9.74
CA LEU A 56 5.85 -2.68 9.30
C LEU A 56 5.75 -2.76 7.77
N GLY A 57 5.14 -1.74 7.15
CA GLY A 57 5.05 -1.63 5.70
C GLY A 57 6.41 -1.51 5.02
N ALA A 58 7.36 -0.77 5.61
CA ALA A 58 8.74 -0.70 5.10
C ALA A 58 9.41 -2.08 5.14
N ARG A 59 9.39 -2.77 6.29
CA ARG A 59 9.93 -4.13 6.43
C ARG A 59 9.28 -5.14 5.49
N ALA A 60 7.97 -5.04 5.29
CA ALA A 60 7.25 -5.89 4.37
C ALA A 60 7.71 -5.66 2.92
N ARG A 61 7.89 -4.40 2.49
CA ARG A 61 8.44 -4.08 1.17
C ARG A 61 9.87 -4.59 1.01
N ASP A 62 10.72 -4.43 2.03
CA ASP A 62 12.10 -4.94 2.02
C ASP A 62 12.15 -6.47 1.90
N ALA A 63 11.14 -7.16 2.46
CA ALA A 63 10.94 -8.61 2.31
C ALA A 63 10.28 -9.00 0.97
N GLY A 64 10.06 -8.06 0.05
CA GLY A 64 9.46 -8.30 -1.27
C GLY A 64 7.93 -8.40 -1.28
N TRP A 65 7.25 -8.06 -0.17
CA TRP A 65 5.80 -8.05 -0.13
C TRP A 65 5.25 -6.83 -0.85
N ARG A 66 4.09 -7.00 -1.51
CA ARG A 66 3.30 -5.87 -1.98
C ARG A 66 2.53 -5.28 -0.80
N VAL A 67 2.70 -3.99 -0.56
CA VAL A 67 2.03 -3.25 0.52
C VAL A 67 1.12 -2.19 -0.07
N LEU A 68 -0.17 -2.28 0.25
CA LEU A 68 -1.21 -1.35 -0.19
C LEU A 68 -1.83 -0.70 1.05
N VAL A 69 -2.12 0.59 0.96
CA VAL A 69 -2.69 1.37 2.07
C VAL A 69 -4.03 1.95 1.63
N GLY A 70 -5.05 1.86 2.47
CA GLY A 70 -6.33 2.53 2.24
C GLY A 70 -6.69 3.39 3.45
N HIS A 71 -7.36 4.52 3.23
CA HIS A 71 -7.73 5.44 4.28
C HIS A 71 -9.21 5.31 4.66
N CYS A 72 -9.44 4.97 5.92
CA CYS A 72 -10.77 5.05 6.52
C CYS A 72 -10.99 6.48 7.02
N LEU A 73 -11.54 7.32 6.14
CA LEU A 73 -11.86 8.70 6.46
C LEU A 73 -13.31 8.80 6.95
N ASP A 74 -13.49 9.49 8.08
CA ASP A 74 -14.80 9.86 8.58
C ASP A 74 -15.20 11.21 7.98
N PHE A 75 -16.15 11.19 7.04
CA PHE A 75 -16.74 12.36 6.42
C PHE A 75 -18.13 12.69 7.00
N GLY A 76 -18.39 12.30 8.25
CA GLY A 76 -19.68 12.47 8.90
C GLY A 76 -20.79 11.76 8.12
N ASP A 77 -21.86 12.48 7.78
CA ASP A 77 -23.04 11.95 7.06
C ASP A 77 -22.73 11.44 5.63
N SER A 78 -21.52 11.67 5.14
CA SER A 78 -21.06 11.25 3.81
C SER A 78 -19.90 10.25 3.87
N ALA A 79 -19.83 9.47 4.95
CA ALA A 79 -18.89 8.35 5.05
C ALA A 79 -18.90 7.52 3.75
N LEU A 80 -17.70 7.19 3.27
CA LEU A 80 -17.48 6.34 2.11
C LEU A 80 -16.92 5.02 2.62
N PRO A 81 -17.77 4.05 3.04
CA PRO A 81 -17.31 2.85 3.76
C PRO A 81 -16.34 2.00 2.94
N LEU A 82 -16.42 2.12 1.61
CA LEU A 82 -15.60 1.39 0.67
C LEU A 82 -14.43 2.19 0.10
N LEU A 83 -14.25 3.45 0.52
CA LEU A 83 -13.11 4.27 0.09
C LEU A 83 -11.75 3.55 0.23
N PRO A 84 -11.38 2.95 1.37
CA PRO A 84 -10.09 2.29 1.50
C PRO A 84 -9.90 1.17 0.46
N PHE A 85 -10.98 0.46 0.09
CA PHE A 85 -10.93 -0.57 -0.94
C PHE A 85 -10.82 0.02 -2.34
N THR A 86 -11.53 1.11 -2.64
CA THR A 86 -11.41 1.78 -3.94
C THR A 86 -10.00 2.33 -4.18
N GLU A 87 -9.35 2.88 -3.14
CA GLU A 87 -7.96 3.32 -3.21
C GLU A 87 -7.00 2.15 -3.47
N VAL A 88 -7.20 1.03 -2.77
CA VAL A 88 -6.37 -0.18 -2.94
C VAL A 88 -6.52 -0.76 -4.34
N VAL A 89 -7.75 -0.91 -4.83
CA VAL A 89 -8.03 -1.44 -6.18
C VAL A 89 -7.51 -0.48 -7.25
N GLY A 90 -7.69 0.83 -7.08
CA GLY A 90 -7.17 1.82 -8.02
C GLY A 90 -5.65 1.78 -8.16
N ARG A 91 -4.91 1.60 -7.05
CA ARG A 91 -3.45 1.42 -7.09
C ARG A 91 -3.05 0.12 -7.80
N LEU A 92 -3.74 -0.99 -7.51
CA LEU A 92 -3.49 -2.26 -8.18
C LEU A 92 -3.74 -2.21 -9.69
N ASP A 93 -4.81 -1.53 -10.12
CA ASP A 93 -5.14 -1.35 -11.54
C ASP A 93 -4.07 -0.51 -12.26
N ALA A 94 -3.64 0.62 -11.66
CA ALA A 94 -2.60 1.46 -12.23
C ALA A 94 -1.29 0.68 -12.46
N GLU A 95 -0.82 -0.06 -11.46
CA GLU A 95 0.38 -0.92 -11.56
C GLU A 95 0.19 -2.03 -12.62
N ALA A 96 -0.97 -2.68 -12.64
CA ALA A 96 -1.28 -3.73 -13.60
C ALA A 96 -1.25 -3.21 -15.04
N ARG A 97 -1.85 -2.03 -15.28
CA ARG A 97 -1.88 -1.38 -16.59
C ARG A 97 -0.50 -1.00 -17.10
N GLU A 98 0.35 -0.42 -16.24
CA GLU A 98 1.73 -0.07 -16.60
C GLU A 98 2.55 -1.32 -16.93
N SER A 99 2.41 -2.36 -16.11
CA SER A 99 3.14 -3.62 -16.31
C SER A 99 2.66 -4.36 -17.56
N TRP A 100 1.35 -4.32 -17.85
CA TRP A 100 0.77 -4.88 -19.06
C TRP A 100 1.26 -4.13 -20.29
N TRP A 101 1.19 -2.79 -20.27
CA TRP A 101 1.67 -1.93 -21.36
C TRP A 101 3.13 -2.21 -21.70
N SER A 102 3.99 -2.32 -20.68
CA SER A 102 5.42 -2.61 -20.87
C SER A 102 5.68 -3.98 -21.49
N ARG A 103 4.78 -4.95 -21.28
CA ARG A 103 4.88 -6.31 -21.84
C ARG A 103 4.24 -6.42 -23.23
N SER A 104 3.15 -5.70 -23.47
CA SER A 104 2.31 -5.84 -24.68
C SER A 104 2.73 -4.88 -25.80
N CYS A 105 3.24 -3.71 -25.44
CA CYS A 105 3.75 -2.72 -26.37
C CYS A 105 5.26 -2.67 -26.23
N GLY A 106 6.00 -3.25 -27.18
CA GLY A 106 7.44 -3.03 -27.30
C GLY A 106 7.76 -1.53 -27.32
N THR A 107 9.00 -1.16 -27.01
CA THR A 107 9.57 0.18 -26.70
C THR A 107 9.36 1.31 -27.72
N THR A 108 8.44 1.16 -28.65
CA THR A 108 8.08 2.11 -29.68
C THR A 108 7.54 3.40 -29.04
N PRO A 109 8.19 4.56 -29.28
CA PRO A 109 7.73 5.84 -28.77
C PRO A 109 6.32 6.14 -29.25
N ARG A 110 5.49 6.75 -28.38
CA ARG A 110 4.17 7.29 -28.73
C ARG A 110 4.33 8.41 -29.77
N SER A 111 4.53 8.05 -31.03
CA SER A 111 4.26 8.93 -32.15
C SER A 111 2.80 8.73 -32.56
N HIS A 112 2.12 9.83 -32.84
CA HIS A 112 0.69 9.96 -33.05
C HIS A 112 0.09 8.81 -33.88
N GLY A 113 -0.72 7.94 -33.24
CA GLY A 113 -1.50 6.92 -33.95
C GLY A 113 -1.23 5.46 -33.55
N CYS A 114 -1.11 5.15 -32.25
CA CYS A 114 -1.15 3.75 -31.83
C CYS A 114 -2.62 3.28 -31.80
N SER A 115 -3.08 2.67 -32.89
CA SER A 115 -4.32 1.89 -32.90
C SER A 115 -4.10 0.64 -32.05
N LEU A 116 -4.76 0.57 -30.89
CA LEU A 116 -4.91 -0.66 -30.11
C LEU A 116 -5.38 -1.79 -31.06
N PRO A 117 -4.79 -3.00 -31.04
CA PRO A 117 -5.44 -4.13 -31.69
C PRO A 117 -6.76 -4.40 -30.97
N ALA A 118 -7.85 -4.37 -31.74
CA ALA A 118 -9.17 -4.80 -31.29
C ALA A 118 -9.13 -6.31 -31.01
N GLY A 119 -8.92 -6.67 -29.74
CA GLY A 119 -8.80 -8.06 -29.32
C GLY A 119 -7.86 -8.27 -28.14
N CYS A 120 -8.01 -7.46 -27.09
CA CYS A 120 -7.55 -7.73 -25.73
C CYS A 120 -8.58 -7.11 -24.79
#